data_AF-A0A1D6EP58-F1
#
_entry.id   AF-A0A1D6EP58-F1
#
_cell.length_a   1.000
_cell.length_b   1.000
_cell.length_c   1.000
_cell.angle_alpha   90.00
_cell.angle_beta   90.00
_cell.angle_gamma   90.00
#
_symmetry.space_group_name_H-M   'P 1'
#
loop_
_entity.id
_entity.type
_entity.pdbx_description
1 polymer ?
#
loop_
_entity_poly.entity_id
_entity_poly.type
_entity_poly.pdbx_seq_one_letter_code
_entity_poly.pdbx_strand_id
1 'polypeptide(L)'
;MRGSMFCGGDLRWWMLAIFFLCTLIAAAEERVVTHLPGFQGPLPFQLRTGYVEVDEDNGVRLFYYFTLSEGSSADDPVMLWLSGGPGCTSFTGLVYQIGPLSFDLDSYMGGLPKLVYRPESWTKVSNIIFLDSPVGAGFSYSVKEQGYNSSDTKAVSHILVFLKKVLSPCSSFNPMCIYILLLNINWNMLVTIITSISKDVEL
;
A
#
# COMPACT_ATOMS: atom_id res chain seq x y z
N MET A 1 46.88 48.22 10.16
CA MET A 1 46.25 47.62 11.36
C MET A 1 44.93 46.99 10.93
N ARG A 2 44.75 45.71 11.30
CA ARG A 2 43.53 44.88 11.30
C ARG A 2 42.68 44.79 10.02
N GLY A 3 42.73 43.60 9.40
CA GLY A 3 41.69 43.08 8.53
C GLY A 3 40.60 42.33 9.29
N SER A 4 39.55 41.96 8.54
CA SER A 4 38.56 40.91 8.80
C SER A 4 37.83 40.69 7.47
N MET A 5 38.25 39.76 6.61
CA MET A 5 37.95 38.32 6.66
C MET A 5 36.43 38.06 6.77
N PHE A 6 35.72 38.23 5.67
CA PHE A 6 34.39 37.62 5.50
C PHE A 6 34.59 36.14 5.23
N CYS A 7 34.20 35.34 6.22
CA CYS A 7 34.27 33.90 6.25
C CYS A 7 33.32 33.31 5.19
N GLY A 8 33.84 32.45 4.32
CA GLY A 8 33.05 31.67 3.37
C GLY A 8 32.06 30.79 4.12
N GLY A 9 30.76 31.05 3.94
CA GLY A 9 29.71 30.17 4.41
C GLY A 9 29.74 28.88 3.58
N ASP A 10 30.09 27.78 4.23
CA ASP A 10 30.21 26.46 3.64
C ASP A 10 28.92 26.05 2.90
N LEU A 11 28.96 26.11 1.57
CA LEU A 11 27.93 25.62 0.63
C LEU A 11 27.54 24.16 0.92
N ARG A 12 28.43 23.42 1.61
CA ARG A 12 28.27 22.03 2.05
C ARG A 12 27.12 21.85 3.05
N TRP A 13 26.87 22.82 3.94
CA TRP A 13 25.76 22.75 4.90
C TRP A 13 24.41 23.00 4.25
N TRP A 14 24.37 23.87 3.22
CA TRP A 14 23.16 24.10 2.42
C TRP A 14 22.83 22.88 1.56
N MET A 15 23.83 22.22 0.97
CA MET A 15 23.62 20.97 0.23
C MET A 15 23.17 19.82 1.14
N LEU A 16 23.74 19.69 2.34
CA LEU A 16 23.30 18.69 3.32
C LEU A 16 21.88 18.99 3.84
N ALA A 17 21.53 20.26 4.07
CA ALA A 17 20.21 20.67 4.48
C ALA A 17 19.17 20.42 3.37
N ILE A 18 19.50 20.69 2.11
CA ILE A 18 18.63 20.37 0.95
C ILE A 18 18.51 18.86 0.77
N PHE A 19 19.56 18.09 0.99
CA PHE A 19 19.51 16.62 0.95
C PHE A 19 18.63 16.06 2.06
N PHE A 20 18.74 16.59 3.29
CA PHE A 20 17.89 16.21 4.43
C PHE A 20 16.43 16.64 4.24
N LEU A 21 16.19 17.79 3.61
CA LEU A 21 14.86 18.29 3.25
C LEU A 21 14.24 17.46 2.10
N CYS A 22 15.05 16.99 1.14
CA CYS A 22 14.61 16.08 0.08
C CYS A 22 14.33 14.65 0.58
N THR A 23 15.10 14.14 1.55
CA THR A 23 14.84 12.81 2.14
C THR A 23 13.54 12.77 2.95
N LEU A 24 13.02 13.93 3.39
CA LEU A 24 11.71 14.04 4.05
C LEU A 24 10.53 14.00 3.06
N ILE A 25 10.74 14.25 1.77
CA ILE A 25 9.67 14.31 0.76
C ILE A 25 9.38 12.92 0.14
N ALA A 26 10.26 11.94 0.33
CA ALA A 26 10.06 10.56 -0.14
C ALA A 26 9.30 9.66 0.86
N ALA A 27 8.66 10.25 1.88
CA ALA A 27 7.70 9.52 2.70
C ALA A 27 6.47 9.21 1.83
N ALA A 28 6.11 7.93 1.72
CA ALA A 28 4.88 7.49 1.07
C ALA A 28 3.72 8.41 1.51
N GLU A 29 2.86 8.81 0.56
CA GLU A 29 1.67 9.63 0.83
C GLU A 29 0.61 8.80 1.58
N GLU A 30 0.96 8.32 2.77
CA GLU A 30 0.10 7.52 3.63
C GLU A 30 -0.84 8.45 4.39
N ARG A 31 -2.14 8.17 4.28
CA ARG A 31 -3.22 8.91 4.92
C ARG A 31 -4.01 7.98 5.82
N VAL A 32 -4.15 8.37 7.08
CA VAL A 32 -5.07 7.69 8.00
C VAL A 32 -6.50 8.13 7.69
N VAL A 33 -7.38 7.14 7.50
CA VAL A 33 -8.80 7.34 7.24
C VAL A 33 -9.57 7.10 8.54
N THR A 34 -10.18 8.14 9.09
CA THR A 34 -10.97 8.05 10.32
C THR A 34 -12.47 8.00 10.05
N HIS A 35 -12.90 8.49 8.88
CA HIS A 35 -14.31 8.57 8.48
C HIS A 35 -14.45 8.23 7.00
N LEU A 36 -15.53 7.52 6.64
CA LEU A 36 -15.88 7.20 5.27
C LEU A 36 -17.29 7.69 4.94
N PRO A 37 -17.53 8.24 3.73
CA PRO A 37 -18.87 8.49 3.26
C PRO A 37 -19.72 7.21 3.33
N GLY A 38 -20.92 7.31 3.88
CA GLY A 38 -21.84 6.18 4.04
C GLY A 38 -21.60 5.36 5.31
N PHE A 39 -20.50 5.57 6.04
CA PHE A 39 -20.29 4.96 7.37
C PHE A 39 -20.72 5.91 8.48
N GLN A 40 -21.48 5.42 9.46
CA GLN A 40 -21.97 6.25 10.56
C GLN A 40 -20.94 6.36 11.68
N GLY A 41 -20.38 7.56 11.87
CA GLY A 41 -19.39 7.84 12.92
C GLY A 41 -17.94 7.50 12.51
N PRO A 42 -17.00 7.50 13.47
CA PRO A 42 -15.62 7.12 13.20
C PRO A 42 -15.50 5.61 12.93
N LEU A 43 -14.53 5.23 12.11
CA LEU A 43 -14.23 3.81 11.87
C LEU A 43 -13.75 3.14 13.16
N PRO A 44 -14.27 1.94 13.51
CA PRO A 44 -13.84 1.20 14.70
C PRO A 44 -12.53 0.44 14.50
N PHE A 45 -11.90 0.55 13.33
CA PHE A 45 -10.64 -0.07 12.95
C PHE A 45 -9.72 0.95 12.30
N GLN A 46 -8.41 0.68 12.27
CA GLN A 46 -7.43 1.56 11.64
C GLN A 46 -7.35 1.25 10.14
N LEU A 47 -7.77 2.22 9.33
CA LEU A 47 -7.61 2.19 7.88
C LEU A 47 -6.62 3.26 7.45
N ARG A 48 -5.67 2.87 6.62
CA ARG A 48 -4.72 3.77 5.99
C ARG A 48 -4.76 3.57 4.49
N THR A 49 -4.54 4.63 3.73
CA THR A 49 -4.46 4.56 2.27
C THR A 49 -3.26 5.32 1.78
N GLY A 50 -2.73 4.99 0.62
CA GLY A 50 -1.62 5.74 0.08
C GLY A 50 -1.17 5.23 -1.28
N TYR A 51 -0.15 5.91 -1.79
CA TYR A 51 0.50 5.58 -3.05
C TYR A 51 1.95 5.17 -2.82
N VAL A 52 2.39 4.18 -3.56
CA VAL A 52 3.80 3.79 -3.64
C VAL A 52 4.22 3.84 -5.10
N GLU A 53 5.26 4.62 -5.38
CA GLU A 53 5.85 4.69 -6.70
C GLU A 53 6.69 3.43 -6.98
N VAL A 54 6.40 2.72 -8.06
CA VAL A 54 6.99 1.41 -8.39
C VAL A 54 7.76 1.39 -9.71
N ASP A 55 7.59 2.43 -10.52
CA ASP A 55 8.35 2.69 -11.75
C ASP A 55 8.50 4.21 -11.90
N GLU A 56 9.72 4.71 -11.64
CA GLU A 56 10.06 6.13 -11.69
C GLU A 56 10.15 6.65 -13.13
N ASP A 57 10.50 5.78 -14.09
CA ASP A 57 10.64 6.16 -15.49
C ASP A 57 9.28 6.56 -16.09
N ASN A 58 8.22 5.84 -15.74
CA ASN A 58 6.86 6.14 -16.20
C ASN A 58 5.99 6.86 -15.16
N GLY A 59 6.46 6.97 -13.92
CA GLY A 59 5.70 7.51 -12.79
C GLY A 59 4.52 6.61 -12.42
N VAL A 60 4.72 5.29 -12.40
CA VAL A 60 3.69 4.34 -11.98
C VAL A 60 3.58 4.33 -10.47
N ARG A 61 2.36 4.57 -9.97
CA ARG A 61 2.04 4.58 -8.55
C ARG A 61 0.91 3.61 -8.27
N LEU A 62 1.19 2.63 -7.40
CA LEU A 62 0.16 1.70 -6.94
C LEU A 62 -0.52 2.25 -5.69
N PHE A 63 -1.84 2.21 -5.68
CA PHE A 63 -2.68 2.57 -4.55
C PHE A 63 -2.95 1.36 -3.68
N TYR A 64 -3.02 1.57 -2.37
CA TYR A 64 -3.35 0.52 -1.42
C TYR A 64 -4.31 1.01 -0.33
N TYR A 65 -5.07 0.07 0.21
CA TYR A 65 -5.79 0.19 1.46
C TYR A 65 -5.12 -0.73 2.48
N PHE A 66 -4.71 -0.21 3.62
CA PHE A 66 -4.07 -0.98 4.68
C PHE A 66 -4.92 -0.92 5.95
N THR A 67 -5.49 -2.06 6.32
CA THR A 67 -6.20 -2.23 7.58
C THR A 67 -5.28 -2.89 8.59
N LEU A 68 -5.05 -2.26 9.74
CA LEU A 68 -4.31 -2.93 10.81
C LEU A 68 -5.19 -3.97 11.49
N SER A 69 -4.53 -4.98 12.07
CA SER A 69 -5.22 -5.97 12.88
C SER A 69 -5.91 -5.29 14.06
N GLU A 70 -7.13 -5.71 14.34
CA GLU A 70 -7.91 -5.31 15.51
C GLU A 70 -7.52 -6.11 16.76
N GLY A 71 -6.72 -7.17 16.59
CA GLY A 71 -6.04 -7.90 17.65
C GLY A 71 -4.73 -7.22 18.07
N SER A 72 -3.60 -7.95 17.97
CA SER A 72 -2.28 -7.38 18.22
C SER A 72 -1.63 -6.99 16.91
N SER A 73 -1.92 -5.80 16.39
CA SER A 73 -1.34 -5.33 15.10
C SER A 73 0.20 -5.39 15.00
N ALA A 74 0.92 -5.39 16.13
CA ALA A 74 2.37 -5.53 16.15
C ALA A 74 2.85 -6.99 15.99
N ASP A 75 2.06 -7.97 16.46
CA ASP A 75 2.42 -9.40 16.46
C ASP A 75 1.70 -10.17 15.36
N ASP A 76 0.54 -9.68 14.92
CA ASP A 76 -0.31 -10.32 13.93
C ASP A 76 0.32 -10.23 12.53
N PRO A 77 0.15 -11.25 11.70
CA PRO A 77 0.76 -11.31 10.38
C PRO A 77 0.30 -10.18 9.45
N VAL A 78 1.16 -9.78 8.51
CA VAL A 78 0.75 -8.95 7.38
C VAL A 78 0.32 -9.83 6.23
N MET A 79 -0.81 -9.49 5.63
CA MET A 79 -1.39 -10.20 4.52
C MET A 79 -1.46 -9.28 3.30
N LEU A 80 -0.90 -9.73 2.18
CA LEU A 80 -1.12 -9.06 0.90
C LEU A 80 -2.34 -9.68 0.22
N TRP A 81 -3.36 -8.86 -0.01
CA TRP A 81 -4.55 -9.19 -0.76
C TRP A 81 -4.52 -8.55 -2.15
N LEU A 82 -4.59 -9.39 -3.18
CA LEU A 82 -4.80 -8.91 -4.55
C LEU A 82 -6.10 -9.50 -5.09
N SER A 83 -7.01 -8.63 -5.51
CA SER A 83 -8.17 -9.03 -6.29
C SER A 83 -7.74 -9.40 -7.70
N GLY A 84 -8.31 -10.49 -8.22
CA GLY A 84 -7.98 -11.02 -9.53
C GLY A 84 -8.88 -10.54 -10.65
N GLY A 85 -8.67 -11.13 -11.83
CA GLY A 85 -8.98 -10.47 -13.11
C GLY A 85 -7.95 -9.36 -13.41
N PRO A 86 -7.55 -9.16 -14.68
CA PRO A 86 -6.63 -8.06 -14.97
C PRO A 86 -7.34 -6.72 -14.77
N GLY A 87 -6.85 -5.90 -13.82
CA GLY A 87 -7.29 -4.52 -13.63
C GLY A 87 -8.43 -4.32 -12.62
N CYS A 88 -8.88 -5.35 -11.90
CA CYS A 88 -9.89 -5.18 -10.86
C CYS A 88 -9.30 -4.54 -9.59
N THR A 89 -10.09 -3.72 -8.90
CA THR A 89 -9.68 -3.11 -7.63
C THR A 89 -9.75 -4.10 -6.47
N SER A 90 -8.75 -4.03 -5.59
CA SER A 90 -8.72 -4.75 -4.32
C SER A 90 -9.64 -4.16 -3.25
N PHE A 91 -10.27 -3.02 -3.53
CA PHE A 91 -11.37 -2.48 -2.71
C PHE A 91 -12.52 -3.49 -2.56
N THR A 92 -12.73 -4.35 -3.57
CA THR A 92 -13.71 -5.45 -3.48
C THR A 92 -13.40 -6.42 -2.34
N GLY A 93 -12.12 -6.70 -2.07
CA GLY A 93 -11.69 -7.49 -0.92
C GLY A 93 -12.07 -6.83 0.41
N LEU A 94 -11.90 -5.51 0.48
CA LEU A 94 -12.17 -4.69 1.66
C LEU A 94 -13.66 -4.63 2.03
N VAL A 95 -14.56 -4.56 1.05
CA VAL A 95 -16.00 -4.32 1.29
C VAL A 95 -16.95 -5.48 0.99
N TYR A 96 -16.50 -6.50 0.25
CA TYR A 96 -17.37 -7.65 -0.07
C TYR A 96 -16.86 -8.96 0.50
N GLN A 97 -15.54 -9.11 0.70
CA GLN A 97 -14.94 -10.41 0.96
C GLN A 97 -14.43 -10.52 2.40
N ILE A 98 -13.16 -10.20 2.63
CA ILE A 98 -12.47 -10.48 3.89
C ILE A 98 -12.31 -9.25 4.80
N GLY A 99 -12.59 -8.04 4.28
CA GLY A 99 -12.40 -6.81 5.04
C GLY A 99 -13.52 -6.49 6.04
N PRO A 100 -13.31 -5.46 6.87
CA PRO A 100 -14.19 -5.08 7.98
C PRO A 100 -15.39 -4.22 7.56
N LEU A 101 -15.61 -4.05 6.26
CA LEU A 101 -16.70 -3.24 5.71
C LEU A 101 -17.65 -4.10 4.90
N SER A 102 -18.91 -3.68 4.87
CA SER A 102 -19.94 -4.22 3.98
C SER A 102 -20.90 -3.12 3.58
N PHE A 103 -21.51 -3.25 2.40
CA PHE A 103 -22.67 -2.43 2.06
C PHE A 103 -23.92 -2.99 2.72
N ASP A 104 -24.74 -2.11 3.26
CA ASP A 104 -26.09 -2.39 3.75
C ASP A 104 -27.04 -2.38 2.54
N LEU A 105 -27.15 -3.52 1.88
CA LEU A 105 -27.95 -3.69 0.66
C LEU A 105 -29.46 -3.76 0.95
N ASP A 106 -29.83 -4.29 2.12
CA ASP A 106 -31.23 -4.49 2.51
C ASP A 106 -31.97 -3.16 2.71
N SER A 107 -31.27 -2.13 3.22
CA SER A 107 -31.84 -0.79 3.42
C SER A 107 -31.54 0.19 2.28
N TYR A 108 -31.00 -0.27 1.15
CA TYR A 108 -30.61 0.62 0.06
C TYR A 108 -31.83 1.16 -0.69
N MET A 109 -32.11 2.45 -0.50
CA MET A 109 -33.21 3.16 -1.16
C MET A 109 -32.76 4.08 -2.31
N GLY A 110 -31.51 3.95 -2.76
CA GLY A 110 -30.88 4.85 -3.73
C GLY A 110 -30.02 5.95 -3.07
N GLY A 111 -29.12 6.55 -3.84
CA GLY A 111 -28.18 7.57 -3.37
C GLY A 111 -26.85 7.00 -2.89
N LEU A 112 -26.24 7.62 -1.88
CA LEU A 112 -24.98 7.13 -1.29
C LEU A 112 -25.25 5.84 -0.52
N PRO A 113 -24.66 4.69 -0.91
CA PRO A 113 -24.87 3.44 -0.20
C PRO A 113 -24.29 3.52 1.22
N LYS A 114 -25.00 2.93 2.17
CA LYS A 114 -24.57 2.87 3.56
C LYS A 114 -23.54 1.75 3.74
N LEU A 115 -22.46 2.06 4.44
CA LEU A 115 -21.44 1.13 4.88
C LEU A 115 -21.69 0.75 6.34
N VAL A 116 -21.53 -0.54 6.62
CA VAL A 116 -21.64 -1.13 7.95
C VAL A 116 -20.37 -1.90 8.28
N TYR A 117 -20.06 -1.95 9.57
CA TYR A 117 -18.93 -2.70 10.08
C TYR A 117 -19.24 -4.20 10.10
N ARG A 118 -18.30 -5.02 9.63
CA ARG A 118 -18.37 -6.48 9.62
C ARG A 118 -17.43 -7.04 10.69
N PRO A 119 -17.94 -7.60 11.80
CA PRO A 119 -17.09 -8.13 12.87
C PRO A 119 -16.38 -9.43 12.50
N GLU A 120 -16.93 -10.20 11.54
CA GLU A 120 -16.37 -11.47 11.05
C GLU A 120 -15.34 -11.27 9.92
N SER A 121 -14.52 -10.22 10.04
CA SER A 121 -13.47 -9.89 9.08
C SER A 121 -12.15 -10.57 9.43
N TRP A 122 -11.29 -10.73 8.43
CA TRP A 122 -9.95 -11.30 8.64
C TRP A 122 -9.01 -10.30 9.33
N THR A 123 -9.40 -9.02 9.37
CA THR A 123 -8.72 -7.96 10.12
C THR A 123 -8.77 -8.17 11.63
N LYS A 124 -9.52 -9.16 12.13
CA LYS A 124 -9.49 -9.57 13.54
C LYS A 124 -8.16 -10.17 13.99
N VAL A 125 -7.41 -10.76 13.05
CA VAL A 125 -6.19 -11.54 13.35
C VAL A 125 -5.06 -11.27 12.36
N SER A 126 -5.19 -10.25 11.51
CA SER A 126 -4.17 -9.93 10.51
C SER A 126 -4.20 -8.46 10.11
N ASN A 127 -3.02 -7.92 9.84
CA ASN A 127 -2.85 -6.67 9.12
C ASN A 127 -3.03 -6.96 7.63
N ILE A 128 -3.88 -6.25 6.89
CA ILE A 128 -4.21 -6.61 5.51
C ILE A 128 -4.00 -5.43 4.57
N ILE A 129 -3.13 -5.61 3.58
CA ILE A 129 -2.88 -4.69 2.48
C ILE A 129 -3.71 -5.14 1.27
N PHE A 130 -4.74 -4.37 0.94
CA PHE A 130 -5.50 -4.51 -0.30
C PHE A 130 -4.84 -3.64 -1.37
N LEU A 131 -4.09 -4.26 -2.28
CA LEU A 131 -3.30 -3.54 -3.28
C LEU A 131 -4.01 -3.51 -4.63
N ASP A 132 -4.22 -2.32 -5.18
CA ASP A 132 -4.72 -2.15 -6.55
C ASP A 132 -3.58 -2.41 -7.54
N SER A 133 -3.57 -3.60 -8.15
CA SER A 133 -2.56 -4.03 -9.12
C SER A 133 -3.22 -4.83 -10.24
N PRO A 134 -2.78 -4.69 -11.51
CA PRO A 134 -1.68 -3.86 -12.01
C PRO A 134 -2.02 -2.36 -12.07
N VAL A 135 -1.09 -1.55 -12.59
CA VAL A 135 -1.34 -0.14 -12.94
C VAL A 135 -2.62 0.02 -13.77
N GLY A 136 -3.46 1.00 -13.41
CA GLY A 136 -4.80 1.19 -13.98
C GLY A 136 -5.92 0.46 -13.21
N ALA A 137 -5.59 -0.46 -12.30
CA ALA A 137 -6.57 -1.03 -11.39
C ALA A 137 -6.98 0.00 -10.33
N GLY A 138 -8.29 0.14 -10.07
CA GLY A 138 -8.82 1.01 -9.02
C GLY A 138 -8.26 2.43 -9.09
N PHE A 139 -7.51 2.83 -8.06
CA PHE A 139 -6.89 4.16 -8.00
C PHE A 139 -5.41 4.19 -8.42
N SER A 140 -4.82 3.05 -8.80
CA SER A 140 -3.44 2.97 -9.30
C SER A 140 -3.30 3.57 -10.69
N TYR A 141 -2.27 4.37 -10.90
CA TYR A 141 -2.11 5.14 -12.15
C TYR A 141 -0.65 5.25 -12.60
N SER A 142 -0.48 5.69 -13.84
CA SER A 142 0.80 6.10 -14.42
C SER A 142 0.74 7.55 -14.87
N VAL A 143 1.81 8.31 -14.66
CA VAL A 143 1.96 9.67 -15.18
C VAL A 143 2.13 9.66 -16.70
N LYS A 144 2.88 8.68 -17.23
CA LYS A 144 3.08 8.50 -18.68
C LYS A 144 2.17 7.41 -19.22
N GLU A 145 1.64 7.61 -20.42
CA GLU A 145 0.76 6.63 -21.10
C GLU A 145 1.45 5.27 -21.26
N GLN A 146 2.76 5.27 -21.54
CA GLN A 146 3.57 4.07 -21.72
C GLN A 146 3.60 3.18 -20.46
N GLY A 147 3.45 3.77 -19.27
CA GLY A 147 3.41 3.03 -18.02
C GLY A 147 2.16 2.17 -17.85
N TYR A 148 1.07 2.44 -18.58
CA TYR A 148 -0.12 1.57 -18.59
C TYR A 148 0.08 0.29 -19.41
N ASN A 149 1.18 0.15 -20.16
CA ASN A 149 1.52 -1.09 -20.84
C ASN A 149 1.97 -2.14 -19.82
N SER A 150 1.01 -2.94 -19.35
CA SER A 150 1.16 -3.96 -18.32
C SER A 150 1.32 -5.36 -18.90
N SER A 151 2.06 -6.20 -18.19
CA SER A 151 2.19 -7.63 -18.41
C SER A 151 2.35 -8.33 -17.06
N ASP A 152 2.14 -9.64 -17.00
CA ASP A 152 2.33 -10.42 -15.77
C ASP A 152 3.71 -10.16 -15.14
N THR A 153 4.78 -10.18 -15.95
CA THR A 153 6.15 -9.90 -15.48
C THR A 153 6.30 -8.49 -14.91
N LYS A 154 5.74 -7.48 -15.58
CA LYS A 154 5.79 -6.09 -15.09
C LYS A 154 4.97 -5.92 -13.81
N ALA A 155 3.78 -6.50 -13.76
CA ALA A 155 2.92 -6.45 -12.59
C ALA A 155 3.57 -7.11 -11.37
N VAL A 156 4.20 -8.28 -11.55
CA VAL A 156 5.00 -8.92 -10.50
C VAL A 156 6.16 -8.02 -10.07
N SER A 157 6.91 -7.45 -11.03
CA SER A 157 8.01 -6.54 -10.70
C SER A 157 7.55 -5.33 -9.88
N HIS A 158 6.43 -4.71 -10.26
CA HIS A 158 5.84 -3.59 -9.53
C HIS A 158 5.40 -4.00 -8.12
N ILE A 159 4.77 -5.17 -7.95
CA ILE A 159 4.37 -5.69 -6.64
C ILE A 159 5.60 -5.95 -5.75
N LEU A 160 6.68 -6.48 -6.29
CA LEU A 160 7.90 -6.71 -5.52
C LEU A 160 8.55 -5.39 -5.07
N VAL A 161 8.60 -4.38 -5.93
CA VAL A 161 9.07 -3.03 -5.56
C VAL A 161 8.16 -2.42 -4.50
N PHE A 162 6.85 -2.54 -4.65
CA PHE A 162 5.86 -2.12 -3.66
C PHE A 162 6.14 -2.74 -2.29
N LEU A 163 6.24 -4.08 -2.23
CA LEU A 163 6.48 -4.80 -0.99
C LEU A 163 7.81 -4.41 -0.35
N LYS A 164 8.88 -4.26 -1.12
CA LYS A 164 10.18 -3.78 -0.61
C LYS A 164 10.06 -2.40 0.03
N LYS A 165 9.34 -1.47 -0.60
CA LYS A 165 9.15 -0.12 -0.06
C LYS A 165 8.30 -0.14 1.22
N VAL A 166 7.16 -0.83 1.20
CA VAL A 166 6.22 -0.87 2.34
C VAL A 166 6.77 -1.65 3.53
N LEU A 167 7.54 -2.72 3.30
CA LEU A 167 8.05 -3.61 4.34
C LEU A 167 9.49 -3.35 4.74
N SER A 168 10.19 -2.40 4.08
CA SER A 168 11.52 -1.96 4.51
C SER A 168 11.62 -1.62 6.01
N PRO A 169 10.58 -1.06 6.68
CA PRO A 169 10.65 -0.82 8.13
C PRO A 169 10.56 -2.09 8.98
N CYS A 170 10.02 -3.19 8.44
CA CYS A 170 9.80 -4.46 9.16
C CYS A 170 11.06 -5.35 9.24
N SER A 171 12.22 -4.94 8.69
CA SER A 171 13.41 -5.80 8.58
C SER A 171 14.08 -6.18 9.90
N SER A 172 13.58 -5.71 11.05
CA SER A 172 14.24 -5.91 12.35
C SER A 172 13.63 -7.01 13.21
N PHE A 173 12.38 -7.45 12.99
CA PHE A 173 11.76 -8.44 13.86
C PHE A 173 10.74 -9.32 13.12
N ASN A 174 11.04 -10.62 13.09
CA ASN A 174 10.12 -11.75 12.95
C ASN A 174 9.88 -12.30 11.52
N PRO A 175 10.25 -13.56 11.22
CA PRO A 175 9.94 -14.24 9.95
C PRO A 175 8.44 -14.48 9.68
N MET A 176 7.54 -14.08 10.60
CA MET A 176 6.07 -14.17 10.45
C MET A 176 5.42 -13.05 9.65
N CYS A 177 6.18 -12.11 9.08
CA CYS A 177 5.59 -10.87 8.58
C CYS A 177 4.65 -11.00 7.39
N ILE A 178 4.68 -12.04 6.54
CA ILE A 178 3.95 -11.99 5.25
C ILE A 178 3.23 -13.29 4.88
N TYR A 179 1.92 -13.20 4.68
CA TYR A 179 1.09 -14.19 4.00
C TYR A 179 0.49 -13.59 2.73
N ILE A 180 0.59 -14.28 1.60
CA ILE A 180 0.10 -13.77 0.31
C ILE A 180 -1.15 -14.54 -0.08
N LEU A 181 -2.28 -13.85 -0.17
CA LEU A 181 -3.55 -14.45 -0.55
C LEU A 181 -4.12 -13.73 -1.76
N LEU A 182 -4.24 -14.49 -2.86
CA LEU A 182 -4.67 -13.96 -4.14
C LEU A 182 -5.89 -14.75 -4.58
N LEU A 183 -6.98 -14.06 -4.89
CA LEU A 183 -8.14 -14.67 -5.53
C LEU A 183 -8.16 -14.26 -7.00
N ASN A 184 -8.27 -15.21 -7.93
CA ASN A 184 -8.42 -14.99 -9.38
C ASN A 184 -7.21 -14.35 -10.12
N ILE A 185 -5.98 -14.44 -9.59
CA ILE A 185 -4.75 -14.08 -10.30
C ILE A 185 -4.17 -15.28 -11.04
N ASN A 186 -3.41 -15.02 -12.12
CA ASN A 186 -2.66 -16.04 -12.84
C ASN A 186 -1.73 -16.81 -11.88
N TRP A 187 -1.86 -18.15 -11.86
CA TRP A 187 -1.05 -19.03 -11.01
C TRP A 187 0.46 -18.82 -11.19
N ASN A 188 0.92 -18.50 -12.40
CA ASN A 188 2.32 -18.23 -12.67
C ASN A 188 2.83 -16.97 -11.96
N MET A 189 1.98 -15.93 -11.84
CA MET A 189 2.33 -14.73 -11.08
C MET A 189 2.46 -15.03 -9.60
N LEU A 190 1.51 -15.81 -9.04
CA LEU A 190 1.55 -16.22 -7.64
C LEU A 190 2.86 -16.94 -7.29
N VAL A 191 3.21 -17.96 -8.07
CA VAL A 191 4.45 -18.72 -7.88
C VAL A 191 5.68 -17.81 -8.00
N THR A 192 5.69 -16.90 -8.96
CA THR A 192 6.81 -15.96 -9.14
C THR A 192 6.94 -15.01 -7.94
N ILE A 193 5.84 -14.44 -7.45
CA ILE A 193 5.86 -13.54 -6.28
C ILE A 193 6.38 -14.28 -5.04
N ILE A 194 5.83 -15.45 -4.74
CA ILE A 194 6.22 -16.26 -3.58
C ILE A 194 7.71 -16.63 -3.66
N THR A 195 8.16 -17.13 -4.83
CA THR A 195 9.56 -17.55 -5.00
C THR A 195 10.55 -16.38 -5.00
N SER A 196 10.14 -15.19 -5.47
CA SER A 196 10.96 -13.98 -5.35
C SER A 196 11.09 -13.52 -3.91
N ILE A 197 10.00 -13.54 -3.14
CA ILE A 197 10.01 -13.14 -1.74
C ILE A 197 10.78 -14.15 -0.89
N SER A 198 10.61 -15.46 -1.11
CA SER A 198 11.34 -16.48 -0.34
C SER A 198 12.86 -16.34 -0.50
N LYS A 199 13.34 -15.97 -1.69
CA LYS A 199 14.77 -15.71 -1.94
C LYS A 199 15.29 -14.46 -1.24
N ASP A 200 14.46 -13.43 -1.10
CA ASP A 200 14.82 -12.18 -0.43
C ASP A 200 14.75 -12.30 1.11
N VAL A 201 14.03 -13.30 1.66
CA VAL A 201 13.94 -13.59 3.11
C VAL A 201 15.08 -14.50 3.60
N GLU A 202 15.77 -15.22 2.70
CA GLU A 202 16.90 -16.11 3.03
C GLU A 202 18.28 -15.42 3.09
N LEU A 203 18.34 -14.08 3.06
CA LEU A 203 19.56 -13.27 3.20
C LEU A 203 19.54 -12.40 4.47
#